data_AF-A0A5M9NRR0-F1
#
_entry.id   AF-A0A5M9NRR0-F1
#
_cell.length_a   1.000
_cell.length_b   1.000
_cell.length_c   1.000
_cell.angle_alpha   90.00
_cell.angle_beta   90.00
_cell.angle_gamma   90.00
#
_symmetry.space_group_name_H-M   'P 1'
#
loop_
_entity.id
_entity.type
_entity.pdbx_description
1 polymer ?
#
loop_
_entity_poly.entity_id
_entity_poly.type
_entity_poly.pdbx_seq_one_letter_code
_entity_poly.pdbx_strand_id
1 'polypeptide(L)'
;MASLKMQILKRIDTLKMFGQSKHKAKKQEGQVDKMLGIQNNPLRVYGIYSKTTCDTYKKYCLDFATWERQRHPEKEFKILNNIPYDHIGEWLCEGISKGESGYTTRLKGAALAKLFQCNINAFGVKMPSKKGDRLKIKKSRNNVEFDKHFSVENNKDIINFCRVTGLRRSELRQLSPGQIKLNSKGEVIIDLKSKKSYRITTKGGRGRIVHPIKEGWNIVLESKNRAEELGQTLVFLKVHSAMDVHSYRREFALNKYKEVIKELKNHGKDIKLDYICRDGSGRRYNKEALRITSENLGHSRLDVVVKNYL
;
A
#
# COMPACT_ATOMS: atom_id res chain seq x y z
N MET A 1 10.31 37.73 5.73
CA MET A 1 9.79 36.67 4.84
C MET A 1 9.83 35.33 5.55
N ALA A 2 8.75 34.54 5.52
CA ALA A 2 8.76 33.18 6.07
C ALA A 2 9.73 32.28 5.27
N SER A 3 10.43 31.37 5.95
CA SER A 3 11.34 30.43 5.26
C SER A 3 10.58 29.58 4.24
N LEU A 4 11.26 29.13 3.17
CA LEU A 4 10.65 28.29 2.13
C LEU A 4 10.01 27.02 2.74
N LYS A 5 10.68 26.42 3.72
CA LYS A 5 10.14 25.28 4.49
C LYS A 5 8.81 25.62 5.18
N MET A 6 8.70 26.80 5.80
CA MET A 6 7.44 27.23 6.42
C MET A 6 6.33 27.48 5.40
N GLN A 7 6.65 28.08 4.25
CA GLN A 7 5.68 28.29 3.16
C GLN A 7 5.11 26.96 2.66
N ILE A 8 5.97 25.96 2.47
CA ILE A 8 5.59 24.60 2.06
C ILE A 8 4.71 23.94 3.11
N LEU A 9 5.09 23.99 4.38
CA LEU A 9 4.30 23.38 5.45
C LEU A 9 2.92 24.02 5.56
N LYS A 10 2.83 25.36 5.48
CA LYS A 10 1.55 26.08 5.44
C LYS A 10 0.70 25.63 4.25
N ARG A 11 1.28 25.54 3.04
CA ARG A 11 0.55 25.09 1.84
C ARG A 11 0.09 23.64 1.95
N ILE A 12 0.91 22.72 2.46
CA ILE A 12 0.49 21.32 2.64
C ILE A 12 -0.61 21.22 3.69
N ASP A 13 -0.56 22.05 4.73
CA ASP A 13 -1.57 22.07 5.78
C ASP A 13 -2.95 22.50 5.25
N THR A 14 -3.01 23.46 4.31
CA THR A 14 -4.29 23.82 3.64
C THR A 14 -4.83 22.71 2.73
N LEU A 15 -4.00 21.74 2.33
CA LEU A 15 -4.42 20.61 1.50
C LEU A 15 -4.94 19.41 2.33
N LYS A 16 -4.85 19.44 3.67
CA LYS A 16 -5.29 18.32 4.51
C LYS A 16 -6.81 18.17 4.49
N MET A 17 -7.27 16.98 4.11
CA MET A 17 -8.69 16.60 4.10
C MET A 17 -8.90 15.33 4.93
N PHE A 18 -8.30 15.29 6.13
CA PHE A 18 -8.36 14.13 7.01
C PHE A 18 -9.80 13.90 7.51
N GLY A 19 -10.18 12.62 7.69
CA GLY A 19 -11.55 12.24 8.05
C GLY A 19 -12.56 12.30 6.89
N GLN A 20 -12.25 13.04 5.82
CA GLN A 20 -13.12 13.13 4.66
C GLN A 20 -12.97 11.93 3.72
N SER A 21 -14.03 11.62 2.96
CA SER A 21 -14.02 10.50 2.04
C SER A 21 -13.34 10.85 0.72
N LYS A 22 -12.11 10.34 0.51
CA LYS A 22 -11.42 10.39 -0.78
C LYS A 22 -12.25 9.80 -1.92
N HIS A 23 -13.06 8.77 -1.63
CA HIS A 23 -13.92 8.16 -2.64
C HIS A 23 -15.01 9.12 -3.12
N LYS A 24 -15.66 9.84 -2.19
CA LYS A 24 -16.67 10.86 -2.55
C LYS A 24 -16.03 11.98 -3.38
N ALA A 25 -14.86 12.48 -2.96
CA ALA A 25 -14.14 13.51 -3.69
C ALA A 25 -13.77 13.10 -5.13
N LYS A 26 -13.33 11.84 -5.32
CA LYS A 26 -13.07 11.31 -6.67
C LYS A 26 -14.32 11.25 -7.55
N LYS A 27 -15.47 10.91 -6.95
CA LYS A 27 -16.74 10.84 -7.67
C LYS A 27 -17.19 12.23 -8.12
N GLN A 28 -17.08 13.23 -7.24
CA GLN A 28 -17.38 14.62 -7.55
C GLN A 28 -16.46 15.17 -8.64
N GLU A 29 -15.14 14.99 -8.51
CA GLU A 29 -14.17 15.40 -9.53
C GLU A 29 -14.48 14.77 -10.89
N GLY A 30 -14.81 13.47 -10.91
CA GLY A 30 -15.16 12.78 -12.16
C GLY A 30 -16.47 13.27 -12.79
N GLN A 31 -17.40 13.81 -12.01
CA GLN A 31 -18.61 14.46 -12.54
C GLN A 31 -18.27 15.81 -13.17
N VAL A 32 -17.40 16.59 -12.53
CA VAL A 32 -16.90 17.87 -13.05
C VAL A 32 -16.12 17.66 -14.34
N ASP A 33 -15.18 16.70 -14.37
CA ASP A 33 -14.42 16.34 -15.57
C ASP A 33 -15.35 15.99 -16.74
N LYS A 34 -16.41 15.22 -16.47
CA LYS A 34 -17.41 14.85 -17.46
C LYS A 34 -18.18 16.08 -17.97
N MET A 35 -18.53 17.02 -17.11
CA MET A 35 -19.20 18.27 -17.49
C MET A 35 -18.29 19.17 -18.35
N LEU A 36 -16.99 19.21 -18.05
CA LEU A 36 -16.00 20.01 -18.77
C LEU A 36 -15.48 19.33 -20.06
N GLY A 37 -15.92 18.11 -20.37
CA GLY A 37 -15.41 17.34 -21.52
C GLY A 37 -13.93 16.91 -21.38
N ILE A 38 -13.38 16.95 -20.17
CA ILE A 38 -11.98 16.62 -19.90
C ILE A 38 -11.87 15.12 -19.56
N GLN A 39 -10.78 14.48 -19.99
CA GLN A 39 -10.50 13.10 -19.61
C GLN A 39 -10.43 12.97 -18.09
N ASN A 40 -11.33 12.16 -17.52
CA ASN A 40 -11.41 11.94 -16.09
C ASN A 40 -10.08 11.45 -15.53
N ASN A 41 -9.50 12.24 -14.61
CA ASN A 41 -8.33 11.82 -13.86
C ASN A 41 -8.68 11.66 -12.37
N PRO A 42 -9.03 10.44 -11.92
CA PRO A 42 -9.45 10.20 -10.55
C PRO A 42 -8.29 10.34 -9.54
N LEU A 43 -7.07 10.69 -9.98
CA LEU A 43 -5.94 11.00 -9.13
C LEU A 43 -5.79 12.51 -8.86
N ARG A 44 -6.54 13.36 -9.56
CA ARG A 44 -6.44 14.83 -9.48
C ARG A 44 -7.13 15.46 -8.27
N VAL A 45 -7.88 14.69 -7.46
CA VAL A 45 -8.57 15.21 -6.26
C VAL A 45 -7.74 16.24 -5.49
N TYR A 46 -8.36 17.37 -5.17
CA TYR A 46 -7.68 18.55 -4.62
C TYR A 46 -6.77 18.21 -3.42
N GLY A 47 -7.34 17.65 -2.35
CA GLY A 47 -6.65 17.48 -1.07
C GLY A 47 -5.94 16.14 -0.82
N ILE A 48 -5.33 16.06 0.37
CA ILE A 48 -4.61 14.90 0.92
C ILE A 48 -5.45 14.28 2.05
N TYR A 49 -5.96 13.08 1.80
CA TYR A 49 -6.94 12.42 2.68
C TYR A 49 -6.34 11.44 3.70
N SER A 50 -5.01 11.29 3.72
CA SER A 50 -4.33 10.31 4.57
C SER A 50 -3.12 10.94 5.23
N LYS A 51 -3.01 10.77 6.56
CA LYS A 51 -1.87 11.24 7.36
C LYS A 51 -0.53 10.74 6.79
N THR A 52 -0.43 9.44 6.53
CA THR A 52 0.82 8.86 5.97
C THR A 52 1.18 9.41 4.60
N THR A 53 0.19 9.71 3.73
CA THR A 53 0.45 10.38 2.45
C THR A 53 0.91 11.82 2.67
N CYS A 54 0.28 12.53 3.60
CA CYS A 54 0.66 13.90 3.96
C CYS A 54 2.09 13.95 4.48
N ASP A 55 2.46 13.07 5.43
CA ASP A 55 3.80 13.03 6.01
C ASP A 55 4.86 12.71 4.93
N THR A 56 4.54 11.78 4.02
CA THR A 56 5.41 11.45 2.89
C THR A 56 5.59 12.65 1.94
N TYR A 57 4.52 13.37 1.65
CA TYR A 57 4.57 14.54 0.77
C TYR A 57 5.34 15.68 1.45
N LYS A 58 5.10 15.92 2.74
CA LYS A 58 5.87 16.88 3.55
C LYS A 58 7.36 16.59 3.46
N LYS A 59 7.76 15.33 3.69
CA LYS A 59 9.16 14.92 3.60
C LYS A 59 9.76 15.32 2.25
N TYR A 60 9.19 14.87 1.14
CA TYR A 60 9.80 15.12 -0.18
C TYR A 60 9.75 16.60 -0.58
N CYS A 61 8.71 17.35 -0.21
CA CYS A 61 8.68 18.79 -0.45
C CYS A 61 9.73 19.54 0.37
N LEU A 62 10.03 19.11 1.59
CA LEU A 62 11.10 19.69 2.43
C LEU A 62 12.50 19.29 1.94
N ASP A 63 12.66 18.07 1.45
CA ASP A 63 13.88 17.60 0.79
C ASP A 63 14.16 18.48 -0.44
N PHE A 64 13.14 18.70 -1.29
CA PHE A 64 13.22 19.62 -2.43
C PHE A 64 13.58 21.03 -1.99
N ALA A 65 12.94 21.58 -0.96
CA ALA A 65 13.24 22.92 -0.46
C ALA A 65 14.69 23.08 0.03
N THR A 66 15.29 22.00 0.53
CA THR A 66 16.69 21.99 0.96
C THR A 66 17.60 21.99 -0.26
N TRP A 67 17.30 21.15 -1.24
CA TRP A 67 18.01 21.12 -2.53
C TRP A 67 17.91 22.46 -3.27
N GLU A 68 16.72 23.04 -3.36
CA GLU A 68 16.46 24.33 -4.02
C GLU A 68 17.33 25.43 -3.44
N ARG A 69 17.45 25.49 -2.10
CA ARG A 69 18.29 26.49 -1.44
C ARG A 69 19.79 26.31 -1.68
N GLN A 70 20.23 25.10 -1.99
CA GLN A 70 21.63 24.80 -2.27
C GLN A 70 21.96 25.06 -3.74
N ARG A 71 21.05 24.74 -4.65
CA ARG A 71 21.26 24.83 -6.10
C ARG A 71 20.95 26.20 -6.66
N HIS A 72 19.88 26.83 -6.15
CA HIS A 72 19.29 28.10 -6.60
C HIS A 72 19.14 29.05 -5.39
N PRO A 73 20.25 29.65 -4.90
CA PRO A 73 20.27 30.44 -3.66
C PRO A 73 19.64 31.85 -3.78
N GLU A 74 19.23 32.24 -4.99
CA GLU A 74 18.68 33.54 -5.32
C GLU A 74 17.50 33.92 -4.42
N LYS A 75 17.36 35.22 -4.12
CA LYS A 75 16.32 35.70 -3.19
C LYS A 75 14.90 35.42 -3.71
N GLU A 76 14.72 35.42 -5.03
CA GLU A 76 13.44 35.18 -5.68
C GLU A 76 12.90 33.77 -5.39
N PHE A 77 13.73 32.74 -5.51
CA PHE A 77 13.35 31.34 -5.28
C PHE A 77 13.18 30.98 -3.80
N LYS A 78 13.35 31.96 -2.89
CA LYS A 78 12.95 31.83 -1.48
C LYS A 78 11.44 31.90 -1.30
N ILE A 79 10.71 32.35 -2.32
CA ILE A 79 9.25 32.43 -2.37
C ILE A 79 8.73 31.21 -3.15
N LEU A 80 7.90 30.39 -2.51
CA LEU A 80 7.42 29.13 -3.08
C LEU A 80 6.77 29.30 -4.46
N ASN A 81 5.99 30.37 -4.64
CA ASN A 81 5.27 30.62 -5.90
C ASN A 81 6.18 31.07 -7.04
N ASN A 82 7.41 31.51 -6.75
CA ASN A 82 8.34 32.00 -7.76
C ASN A 82 9.28 30.90 -8.26
N ILE A 83 9.24 29.71 -7.68
CA ILE A 83 10.08 28.59 -8.10
C ILE A 83 9.59 28.08 -9.46
N PRO A 84 10.41 28.12 -10.52
CA PRO A 84 10.04 27.64 -11.84
C PRO A 84 9.94 26.11 -11.85
N TYR A 85 9.10 25.58 -12.74
CA TYR A 85 8.92 24.13 -12.88
C TYR A 85 10.18 23.41 -13.38
N ASP A 86 11.07 24.11 -14.06
CA ASP A 86 12.35 23.55 -14.52
C ASP A 86 13.27 23.17 -13.36
N HIS A 87 13.26 23.90 -12.24
CA HIS A 87 14.03 23.54 -11.04
C HIS A 87 13.54 22.21 -10.44
N ILE A 88 12.22 22.01 -10.44
CA ILE A 88 11.61 20.74 -10.04
C ILE A 88 12.05 19.63 -11.00
N GLY A 89 12.07 19.92 -12.30
CA GLY A 89 12.54 19.01 -13.32
C GLY A 89 14.00 18.59 -13.12
N GLU A 90 14.89 19.55 -12.88
CA GLU A 90 16.31 19.34 -12.58
C GLU A 90 16.48 18.39 -11.38
N TRP A 91 15.78 18.65 -10.27
CA TRP A 91 15.88 17.81 -9.07
C TRP A 91 15.44 16.35 -9.33
N LEU A 92 14.38 16.17 -10.11
CA LEU A 92 13.89 14.84 -10.46
C LEU A 92 14.85 14.11 -11.41
N CYS A 93 15.42 14.81 -12.40
CA CYS A 93 16.44 14.29 -13.31
C CYS A 93 17.73 13.90 -12.59
N GLU A 94 18.17 14.71 -11.63
CA GLU A 94 19.32 14.40 -10.78
C GLU A 94 19.09 13.11 -9.99
N GLY A 95 17.91 12.96 -9.37
CA GLY A 95 17.52 11.73 -8.67
C GLY A 95 17.56 10.50 -9.58
N ILE A 96 17.00 10.60 -10.80
CA ILE A 96 17.03 9.52 -11.80
C ILE A 96 18.48 9.16 -12.15
N SER A 97 19.31 10.16 -12.41
CA SER A 97 20.72 9.97 -12.80
C SER A 97 21.54 9.30 -11.70
N LYS A 98 21.21 9.58 -10.43
CA LYS A 98 21.79 8.94 -9.24
C LYS A 98 21.25 7.52 -8.98
N GLY A 99 20.43 6.96 -9.88
CA GLY A 99 19.90 5.61 -9.75
C GLY A 99 18.73 5.49 -8.77
N GLU A 100 18.04 6.59 -8.45
CA GLU A 100 16.84 6.54 -7.61
C GLU A 100 15.77 5.63 -8.23
N SER A 101 15.07 4.87 -7.39
CA SER A 101 14.05 3.96 -7.88
C SER A 101 12.92 4.74 -8.57
N GLY A 102 12.40 4.22 -9.69
CA GLY A 102 11.28 4.84 -10.38
C GLY A 102 10.03 5.02 -9.51
N TYR A 103 9.86 4.18 -8.47
CA TYR A 103 8.81 4.39 -7.47
C TYR A 103 9.02 5.69 -6.68
N THR A 104 10.23 5.91 -6.16
CA THR A 104 10.57 7.09 -5.37
C THR A 104 10.49 8.35 -6.22
N THR A 105 11.05 8.35 -7.44
CA THR A 105 10.99 9.50 -8.36
C THR A 105 9.54 9.92 -8.66
N ARG A 106 8.67 8.96 -8.98
CA ARG A 106 7.24 9.24 -9.23
C ARG A 106 6.53 9.77 -7.98
N LEU A 107 6.93 9.30 -6.79
CA LEU A 107 6.35 9.76 -5.52
C LEU A 107 6.78 11.19 -5.18
N LYS A 108 8.05 11.54 -5.42
CA LYS A 108 8.56 12.93 -5.35
C LYS A 108 7.79 13.84 -6.30
N GLY A 109 7.71 13.46 -7.57
CA GLY A 109 6.96 14.23 -8.58
C GLY A 109 5.49 14.39 -8.20
N ALA A 110 4.83 13.36 -7.68
CA ALA A 110 3.45 13.46 -7.21
C ALA A 110 3.28 14.36 -5.97
N ALA A 111 4.28 14.42 -5.08
CA ALA A 111 4.27 15.31 -3.93
C ALA A 111 4.39 16.78 -4.36
N LEU A 112 5.33 17.08 -5.26
CA LEU A 112 5.52 18.43 -5.80
C LEU A 112 4.35 18.86 -6.68
N ALA A 113 3.85 18.00 -7.56
CA ALA A 113 2.63 18.29 -8.34
C ALA A 113 1.44 18.62 -7.44
N LYS A 114 1.32 17.96 -6.27
CA LYS A 114 0.30 18.26 -5.29
C LYS A 114 0.54 19.61 -4.58
N LEU A 115 1.78 19.92 -4.24
CA LEU A 115 2.16 21.19 -3.60
C LEU A 115 1.89 22.40 -4.52
N PHE A 116 2.30 22.30 -5.77
CA PHE A 116 2.18 23.35 -6.81
C PHE A 116 0.82 23.31 -7.54
N GLN A 117 -0.05 22.35 -7.20
CA GLN A 117 -1.36 22.15 -7.81
C GLN A 117 -1.34 22.05 -9.35
N CYS A 118 -0.30 21.43 -9.89
CA CYS A 118 -0.09 21.26 -11.33
C CYS A 118 -0.11 19.78 -11.74
N ASN A 119 -0.05 19.52 -13.05
CA ASN A 119 0.18 18.18 -13.57
C ASN A 119 1.67 17.84 -13.46
N ILE A 120 2.00 16.58 -13.15
CA ILE A 120 3.39 16.10 -13.11
C ILE A 120 4.13 16.31 -14.44
N ASN A 121 3.41 16.32 -15.56
CA ASN A 121 3.99 16.57 -16.88
C ASN A 121 4.49 18.02 -17.05
N ALA A 122 4.01 18.96 -16.23
CA ALA A 122 4.44 20.35 -16.27
C ALA A 122 5.92 20.54 -15.89
N PHE A 123 6.55 19.53 -15.28
CA PHE A 123 7.96 19.57 -14.90
C PHE A 123 8.92 19.22 -16.04
N GLY A 124 8.42 18.90 -17.25
CA GLY A 124 9.27 18.56 -18.39
C GLY A 124 10.04 17.23 -18.26
N VAL A 125 9.82 16.46 -17.19
CA VAL A 125 10.56 15.21 -16.93
C VAL A 125 9.77 13.98 -17.39
N LYS A 126 10.42 13.17 -18.23
CA LYS A 126 9.94 11.83 -18.57
C LYS A 126 10.06 10.89 -17.37
N MET A 127 8.96 10.72 -16.64
CA MET A 127 8.92 9.85 -15.46
C MET A 127 9.29 8.39 -15.81
N PRO A 128 10.07 7.70 -14.95
CA PRO A 128 10.42 6.30 -15.17
C PRO A 128 9.19 5.41 -15.38
N SER A 129 9.24 4.52 -16.37
CA SER A 129 8.17 3.56 -16.66
C SER A 129 7.95 2.60 -15.49
N LYS A 130 6.73 2.06 -15.38
CA LYS A 130 6.42 0.97 -14.44
C LYS A 130 6.80 -0.41 -14.98
N LYS A 131 7.14 -0.50 -16.28
CA LYS A 131 7.58 -1.74 -16.94
C LYS A 131 8.92 -2.19 -16.34
N GLY A 132 9.04 -3.47 -16.00
CA GLY A 132 10.27 -4.02 -15.39
C GLY A 132 10.51 -3.66 -13.91
N ASP A 133 9.68 -2.81 -13.30
CA ASP A 133 9.80 -2.43 -11.87
C ASP A 133 9.92 -3.64 -10.94
N ARG A 134 9.26 -4.76 -11.25
CA ARG A 134 9.27 -5.98 -10.42
C ARG A 134 10.70 -6.50 -10.20
N LEU A 135 11.52 -6.50 -11.24
CA LEU A 135 12.92 -6.95 -11.18
C LEU A 135 13.76 -6.05 -10.27
N LYS A 136 13.33 -4.80 -10.06
CA LYS A 136 13.99 -3.82 -9.20
C LYS A 136 13.44 -3.81 -7.76
N ILE A 137 12.44 -4.64 -7.43
CA ILE A 137 11.90 -4.71 -6.07
C ILE A 137 12.91 -5.42 -5.18
N LYS A 138 13.63 -4.64 -4.37
CA LYS A 138 14.57 -5.16 -3.35
C LYS A 138 13.90 -5.38 -1.98
N LYS A 139 12.81 -4.63 -1.71
CA LYS A 139 12.14 -4.61 -0.41
C LYS A 139 11.53 -5.98 -0.07
N SER A 140 11.80 -6.48 1.13
CA SER A 140 11.22 -7.73 1.64
C SER A 140 11.53 -8.92 0.72
N ARG A 141 12.76 -8.94 0.18
CA ARG A 141 13.30 -10.01 -0.66
C ARG A 141 14.62 -10.56 -0.13
N ASN A 142 15.38 -9.70 0.55
CA ASN A 142 16.64 -10.01 1.20
C ASN A 142 16.58 -9.49 2.64
N ASN A 143 17.39 -10.08 3.53
CA ASN A 143 17.57 -9.55 4.88
C ASN A 143 18.15 -8.14 4.80
N VAL A 144 17.62 -7.23 5.63
CA VAL A 144 18.11 -5.86 5.77
C VAL A 144 18.60 -5.63 7.20
N GLU A 145 19.46 -4.64 7.40
CA GLU A 145 20.03 -4.31 8.71
C GLU A 145 18.96 -4.11 9.80
N PHE A 146 17.80 -3.55 9.41
CA PHE A 146 16.68 -3.33 10.31
C PHE A 146 16.07 -4.63 10.89
N ASP A 147 16.29 -5.77 10.24
CA ASP A 147 15.80 -7.07 10.71
C ASP A 147 16.55 -7.52 11.99
N LYS A 148 17.76 -7.00 12.23
CA LYS A 148 18.53 -7.26 13.47
C LYS A 148 17.81 -6.75 14.73
N HIS A 149 16.93 -5.75 14.59
CA HIS A 149 16.13 -5.22 15.69
C HIS A 149 14.82 -6.01 15.94
N PHE A 150 14.66 -7.17 15.31
CA PHE A 150 13.49 -8.01 15.44
C PHE A 150 13.87 -9.43 15.84
N SER A 151 13.49 -9.85 17.06
CA SER A 151 13.63 -11.24 17.48
C SER A 151 12.56 -12.09 16.81
N VAL A 152 12.97 -12.89 15.82
CA VAL A 152 12.09 -13.86 15.14
C VAL A 152 11.55 -14.87 16.14
N GLU A 153 12.37 -15.29 17.10
CA GLU A 153 12.02 -16.29 18.11
C GLU A 153 10.90 -15.82 19.03
N ASN A 154 11.04 -14.63 19.62
CA ASN A 154 10.03 -14.10 20.55
C ASN A 154 8.73 -13.68 19.85
N ASN A 155 8.72 -13.68 18.50
CA ASN A 155 7.57 -13.31 17.69
C ASN A 155 7.09 -14.48 16.81
N LYS A 156 7.51 -15.73 17.09
CA LYS A 156 7.13 -16.92 16.29
C LYS A 156 5.62 -17.01 16.07
N ASP A 157 4.82 -16.79 17.10
CA ASP A 157 3.36 -16.93 17.03
C ASP A 157 2.73 -15.95 16.05
N ILE A 158 3.04 -14.65 16.16
CA ILE A 158 2.51 -13.63 15.25
C ILE A 158 3.04 -13.82 13.82
N ILE A 159 4.27 -14.31 13.65
CA ILE A 159 4.84 -14.62 12.33
C ILE A 159 4.08 -15.77 11.68
N ASN A 160 3.86 -16.87 12.41
CA ASN A 160 3.10 -18.02 11.93
C ASN A 160 1.66 -17.62 11.61
N PHE A 161 1.03 -16.83 12.48
CA PHE A 161 -0.28 -16.25 12.22
C PHE A 161 -0.30 -15.40 10.93
N CYS A 162 0.73 -14.59 10.68
CA CYS A 162 0.85 -13.80 9.45
C CYS A 162 0.99 -14.67 8.20
N ARG A 163 1.78 -15.75 8.28
CA ARG A 163 2.00 -16.70 7.18
C ARG A 163 0.73 -17.44 6.78
N VAL A 164 -0.17 -17.71 7.73
CA VAL A 164 -1.42 -18.43 7.47
C VAL A 164 -2.59 -17.52 7.13
N THR A 165 -2.57 -16.24 7.50
CA THR A 165 -3.70 -15.31 7.27
C THR A 165 -3.44 -14.22 6.22
N GLY A 166 -2.17 -13.85 5.99
CA GLY A 166 -1.82 -12.77 5.08
C GLY A 166 -2.45 -11.42 5.44
N LEU A 167 -2.67 -11.13 6.72
CA LEU A 167 -3.19 -9.83 7.18
C LEU A 167 -2.17 -8.69 7.03
N ARG A 168 -2.64 -7.45 6.98
CA ARG A 168 -1.76 -6.26 6.96
C ARG A 168 -1.30 -5.94 8.37
N ARG A 169 -0.17 -5.26 8.51
CA ARG A 169 0.29 -4.76 9.82
C ARG A 169 -0.78 -3.95 10.54
N SER A 170 -1.52 -3.10 9.83
CA SER A 170 -2.62 -2.32 10.40
C SER A 170 -3.82 -3.16 10.82
N GLU A 171 -4.07 -4.28 10.13
CA GLU A 171 -5.16 -5.22 10.44
C GLU A 171 -4.77 -6.05 11.68
N LEU A 172 -3.53 -6.56 11.73
CA LEU A 172 -2.99 -7.30 12.88
C LEU A 172 -3.02 -6.49 14.19
N ARG A 173 -2.68 -5.20 14.12
CA ARG A 173 -2.68 -4.28 15.27
C ARG A 173 -4.06 -4.03 15.89
N GLN A 174 -5.13 -4.38 15.18
CA GLN A 174 -6.50 -4.07 15.57
C GLN A 174 -7.39 -5.31 15.51
N LEU A 175 -6.80 -6.50 15.34
CA LEU A 175 -7.55 -7.74 15.23
C LEU A 175 -8.06 -8.13 16.62
N SER A 176 -9.38 -8.21 16.76
CA SER A 176 -10.00 -8.72 17.99
C SER A 176 -10.37 -10.21 17.87
N PRO A 177 -10.41 -10.96 18.99
CA PRO A 177 -10.75 -12.38 18.96
C PRO A 177 -12.12 -12.67 18.32
N GLY A 178 -13.12 -11.79 18.55
CA GLY A 178 -14.45 -11.91 17.97
C GLY A 178 -14.53 -11.76 16.44
N GLN A 179 -13.43 -11.38 15.77
CA GLN A 179 -13.33 -11.41 14.31
C GLN A 179 -12.97 -12.80 13.78
N ILE A 180 -12.42 -13.68 14.61
CA ILE A 180 -12.05 -15.06 14.26
C ILE A 180 -13.25 -15.97 14.56
N LYS A 181 -13.81 -16.58 13.52
CA LYS A 181 -15.05 -17.35 13.60
C LYS A 181 -14.94 -18.64 12.80
N LEU A 182 -15.82 -19.59 13.11
CA LEU A 182 -16.14 -20.70 12.21
C LEU A 182 -17.32 -20.29 11.32
N ASN A 183 -17.25 -20.62 10.03
CA ASN A 183 -18.38 -20.47 9.12
C ASN A 183 -19.35 -21.66 9.26
N SER A 184 -20.45 -21.65 8.50
CA SER A 184 -21.46 -22.72 8.53
C SER A 184 -20.94 -24.10 8.11
N LYS A 185 -19.76 -24.17 7.47
CA LYS A 185 -19.08 -25.40 7.06
C LYS A 185 -18.00 -25.85 8.05
N GLY A 186 -17.87 -25.17 9.20
CA GLY A 186 -16.83 -25.43 10.19
C GLY A 186 -15.44 -24.91 9.79
N GLU A 187 -15.34 -24.07 8.77
CA GLU A 187 -14.05 -23.51 8.32
C GLU A 187 -13.71 -22.24 9.10
N VAL A 188 -12.44 -22.08 9.47
CA VAL A 188 -11.96 -20.86 10.13
C VAL A 188 -11.97 -19.69 9.15
N ILE A 189 -12.54 -18.56 9.59
CA ILE A 189 -12.56 -17.30 8.86
C ILE A 189 -12.17 -16.13 9.76
N ILE A 190 -11.63 -15.07 9.15
CA ILE A 190 -11.44 -13.77 9.80
C ILE A 190 -12.35 -12.74 9.14
N ASP A 191 -13.30 -12.24 9.92
CA ASP A 191 -14.31 -11.31 9.50
C ASP A 191 -13.83 -9.86 9.64
N LEU A 192 -13.45 -9.26 8.52
CA LEU A 192 -13.10 -7.84 8.41
C LEU A 192 -14.23 -7.03 7.76
N LYS A 193 -15.43 -7.60 7.60
CA LYS A 193 -16.49 -7.05 6.74
C LYS A 193 -17.79 -6.74 7.46
N SER A 194 -18.28 -7.62 8.32
CA SER A 194 -19.66 -7.57 8.82
C SER A 194 -19.95 -6.27 9.59
N LYS A 195 -19.07 -5.88 10.52
CA LYS A 195 -19.24 -4.69 11.36
C LYS A 195 -18.47 -3.49 10.81
N LYS A 196 -19.02 -2.29 11.00
CA LYS A 196 -18.33 -1.02 10.67
C LYS A 196 -16.98 -0.92 11.38
N SER A 197 -16.93 -1.31 12.66
CA SER A 197 -15.70 -1.37 13.48
C SER A 197 -14.64 -2.30 12.89
N TYR A 198 -15.02 -3.38 12.22
CA TYR A 198 -14.06 -4.26 11.54
C TYR A 198 -13.57 -3.66 10.23
N ARG A 199 -14.47 -3.04 9.45
CA ARG A 199 -14.14 -2.44 8.16
C ARG A 199 -13.12 -1.31 8.28
N ILE A 200 -13.20 -0.46 9.31
CA ILE A 200 -12.29 0.68 9.49
C ILE A 200 -10.82 0.26 9.70
N THR A 201 -10.56 -0.98 10.14
CA THR A 201 -9.20 -1.53 10.26
C THR A 201 -8.55 -1.83 8.90
N THR A 202 -9.39 -1.99 7.87
CA THR A 202 -8.95 -2.33 6.52
C THR A 202 -8.61 -1.09 5.70
N LYS A 203 -7.71 -1.25 4.73
CA LYS A 203 -7.26 -0.14 3.88
C LYS A 203 -8.44 0.48 3.11
N GLY A 204 -8.77 1.73 3.46
CA GLY A 204 -9.86 2.48 2.83
C GLY A 204 -11.26 1.99 3.19
N GLY A 205 -11.42 1.27 4.30
CA GLY A 205 -12.73 0.76 4.75
C GLY A 205 -13.26 -0.42 3.94
N ARG A 206 -12.41 -1.05 3.12
CA ARG A 206 -12.77 -2.15 2.22
C ARG A 206 -12.69 -3.49 2.94
N GLY A 207 -13.76 -3.79 3.68
CA GLY A 207 -13.90 -5.04 4.40
C GLY A 207 -13.94 -6.28 3.50
N ARG A 208 -13.46 -7.40 4.03
CA ARG A 208 -13.45 -8.72 3.38
C ARG A 208 -13.56 -9.84 4.41
N ILE A 209 -13.89 -11.03 3.95
CA ILE A 209 -13.64 -12.25 4.72
C ILE A 209 -12.28 -12.79 4.29
N VAL A 210 -11.44 -13.11 5.26
CA VAL A 210 -10.17 -13.80 5.02
C VAL A 210 -10.36 -15.25 5.40
N HIS A 211 -9.90 -16.12 4.52
CA HIS A 211 -9.85 -17.56 4.67
C HIS A 211 -8.37 -17.92 4.91
N PRO A 212 -7.97 -18.20 6.15
CA PRO A 212 -6.62 -18.67 6.45
C PRO A 212 -6.30 -19.97 5.69
N ILE A 213 -5.02 -20.28 5.56
CA ILE A 213 -4.56 -21.58 5.02
C ILE A 213 -5.13 -22.70 5.92
N LYS A 214 -5.70 -23.75 5.32
CA LYS A 214 -6.41 -24.83 6.02
C LYS A 214 -5.53 -25.54 7.03
N GLU A 215 -4.31 -25.87 6.63
CA GLU A 215 -3.33 -26.52 7.51
C GLU A 215 -2.90 -25.63 8.69
N GLY A 216 -3.22 -24.33 8.67
CA GLY A 216 -2.87 -23.36 9.71
C GLY A 216 -4.05 -22.92 10.59
N TRP A 217 -5.19 -23.60 10.53
CA TRP A 217 -6.37 -23.23 11.32
C TRP A 217 -6.14 -23.30 12.83
N ASN A 218 -5.38 -24.30 13.30
CA ASN A 218 -5.02 -24.43 14.71
C ASN A 218 -4.26 -23.19 15.21
N ILE A 219 -3.28 -22.68 14.45
CA ILE A 219 -2.53 -21.46 14.81
C ILE A 219 -3.46 -20.28 15.02
N VAL A 220 -4.47 -20.13 14.16
CA VAL A 220 -5.44 -19.03 14.22
C VAL A 220 -6.36 -19.17 15.43
N LEU A 221 -6.84 -20.39 15.70
CA LEU A 221 -7.72 -20.68 16.83
C LEU A 221 -6.98 -20.61 18.17
N GLU A 222 -5.77 -21.15 18.28
CA GLU A 222 -4.92 -21.03 19.48
C GLU A 222 -4.62 -19.56 19.82
N SER A 223 -4.32 -18.75 18.80
CA SER A 223 -4.12 -17.30 18.99
C SER A 223 -5.38 -16.60 19.49
N LYS A 224 -6.55 -17.01 18.99
CA LYS A 224 -7.85 -16.51 19.46
C LYS A 224 -8.09 -16.92 20.92
N ASN A 225 -8.00 -18.21 21.21
CA ASN A 225 -8.33 -18.78 22.53
C ASN A 225 -7.43 -18.19 23.61
N ARG A 226 -6.12 -18.09 23.36
CA ARG A 226 -5.19 -17.44 24.29
C ARG A 226 -5.57 -16.00 24.61
N ALA A 227 -6.00 -15.23 23.62
CA ALA A 227 -6.43 -13.85 23.84
C ALA A 227 -7.74 -13.79 24.65
N GLU A 228 -8.68 -14.72 24.43
CA GLU A 228 -9.92 -14.82 25.20
C GLU A 228 -9.66 -15.25 26.65
N GLU A 229 -8.81 -16.26 26.88
CA GLU A 229 -8.39 -16.74 28.21
C GLU A 229 -7.72 -15.63 29.03
N LEU A 230 -6.92 -14.79 28.38
CA LEU A 230 -6.25 -13.66 29.02
C LEU A 230 -7.13 -12.39 29.11
N GLY A 231 -8.40 -12.46 28.70
CA GLY A 231 -9.32 -11.32 28.72
C GLY A 231 -8.89 -10.15 27.81
N GLN A 232 -8.11 -10.43 26.76
CA GLN A 232 -7.55 -9.41 25.87
C GLN A 232 -8.56 -8.94 24.83
N THR A 233 -8.57 -7.63 24.59
CA THR A 233 -9.40 -7.03 23.53
C THR A 233 -8.84 -7.29 22.12
N LEU A 234 -7.54 -7.56 22.01
CA LEU A 234 -6.80 -7.80 20.78
C LEU A 234 -6.13 -9.16 20.82
N VAL A 235 -6.04 -9.82 19.65
CA VAL A 235 -5.29 -11.08 19.51
C VAL A 235 -3.79 -10.88 19.74
N PHE A 236 -3.26 -9.71 19.34
CA PHE A 236 -1.86 -9.35 19.56
C PHE A 236 -1.77 -7.96 20.18
N LEU A 237 -1.26 -7.88 21.42
CA LEU A 237 -1.06 -6.61 22.12
C LEU A 237 0.03 -5.75 21.47
N LYS A 238 1.05 -6.38 20.88
CA LYS A 238 2.17 -5.69 20.24
C LYS A 238 2.46 -6.26 18.86
N VAL A 239 2.53 -5.38 17.87
CA VAL A 239 2.97 -5.71 16.50
C VAL A 239 4.17 -4.84 16.15
N HIS A 240 5.36 -5.43 16.25
CA HIS A 240 6.63 -4.72 16.09
C HIS A 240 6.71 -4.01 14.73
N SER A 241 7.24 -2.78 14.71
CA SER A 241 7.40 -1.98 13.49
C SER A 241 8.36 -2.62 12.50
N ALA A 242 9.43 -3.24 13.00
CA ALA A 242 10.45 -3.95 12.22
C ALA A 242 10.01 -5.32 11.69
N MET A 243 8.86 -5.86 12.14
CA MET A 243 8.36 -7.13 11.62
C MET A 243 8.12 -7.05 10.11
N ASP A 244 8.74 -7.92 9.31
CA ASP A 244 8.56 -7.93 7.86
C ASP A 244 7.26 -8.62 7.42
N VAL A 245 6.14 -7.96 7.75
CA VAL A 245 4.79 -8.41 7.38
C VAL A 245 4.64 -8.58 5.87
N HIS A 246 5.42 -7.87 5.05
CA HIS A 246 5.28 -7.99 3.61
C HIS A 246 5.84 -9.33 3.10
N SER A 247 6.95 -9.80 3.66
CA SER A 247 7.49 -11.14 3.39
C SER A 247 6.51 -12.24 3.81
N TYR A 248 5.95 -12.19 5.01
CA TYR A 248 4.98 -13.22 5.45
C TYR A 248 3.69 -13.21 4.62
N ARG A 249 3.24 -12.03 4.19
CA ARG A 249 2.11 -11.92 3.24
C ARG A 249 2.44 -12.50 1.87
N ARG A 250 3.71 -12.45 1.45
CA ARG A 250 4.17 -13.06 0.20
C ARG A 250 4.12 -14.58 0.32
N GLU A 251 4.61 -15.13 1.42
CA GLU A 251 4.52 -16.56 1.73
C GLU A 251 3.05 -17.03 1.74
N PHE A 252 2.18 -16.30 2.44
CA PHE A 252 0.73 -16.55 2.42
C PHE A 252 0.18 -16.55 1.00
N ALA A 253 0.51 -15.55 0.18
CA ALA A 253 -0.02 -15.45 -1.19
C ALA A 253 0.34 -16.67 -2.03
N LEU A 254 1.59 -17.13 -1.93
CA LEU A 254 2.07 -18.31 -2.65
C LEU A 254 1.34 -19.58 -2.19
N ASN A 255 1.23 -19.77 -0.88
CA ASN A 255 0.61 -20.97 -0.32
C ASN A 255 -0.90 -20.99 -0.55
N LYS A 256 -1.58 -19.87 -0.35
CA LYS A 256 -3.01 -19.73 -0.64
C LYS A 256 -3.31 -19.94 -2.12
N TYR A 257 -2.47 -19.43 -3.03
CA TYR A 257 -2.64 -19.70 -4.45
C TYR A 257 -2.53 -21.20 -4.75
N LYS A 258 -1.52 -21.89 -4.20
CA LYS A 258 -1.34 -23.34 -4.36
C LYS A 258 -2.51 -24.14 -3.78
N GLU A 259 -2.97 -23.80 -2.58
CA GLU A 259 -4.11 -24.43 -1.92
C GLU A 259 -5.37 -24.31 -2.80
N VAL A 260 -5.69 -23.12 -3.28
CA VAL A 260 -6.86 -22.91 -4.14
C VAL A 260 -6.73 -23.69 -5.46
N ILE A 261 -5.55 -23.76 -6.07
CA ILE A 261 -5.34 -24.61 -7.26
C ILE A 261 -5.61 -26.09 -6.94
N LYS A 262 -5.12 -26.59 -5.80
CA LYS A 262 -5.36 -27.97 -5.36
C LYS A 262 -6.85 -28.22 -5.15
N GLU A 263 -7.55 -27.30 -4.50
CA GLU A 263 -8.99 -27.39 -4.31
C GLU A 263 -9.75 -27.39 -5.62
N LEU A 264 -9.43 -26.51 -6.57
CA LEU A 264 -10.08 -26.50 -7.89
C LEU A 264 -9.92 -27.84 -8.61
N LYS A 265 -8.72 -28.44 -8.56
CA LYS A 265 -8.46 -29.78 -9.11
C LYS A 265 -9.30 -30.86 -8.41
N ASN A 266 -9.37 -30.82 -7.08
CA ASN A 266 -10.15 -31.79 -6.29
C ASN A 266 -11.65 -31.71 -6.60
N HIS A 267 -12.15 -30.55 -7.02
CA HIS A 267 -13.53 -30.37 -7.50
C HIS A 267 -13.70 -30.67 -9.00
N GLY A 268 -12.73 -31.34 -9.63
CA GLY A 268 -12.80 -31.73 -11.04
C GLY A 268 -12.66 -30.58 -12.05
N LYS A 269 -12.22 -29.39 -11.62
CA LYS A 269 -12.01 -28.27 -12.55
C LYS A 269 -10.68 -28.38 -13.28
N ASP A 270 -10.72 -28.14 -14.59
CA ASP A 270 -9.53 -27.96 -15.41
C ASP A 270 -8.82 -26.63 -15.07
N ILE A 271 -7.49 -26.69 -14.94
CA ILE A 271 -6.68 -25.55 -14.51
C ILE A 271 -6.13 -24.81 -15.73
N LYS A 272 -6.87 -23.79 -16.17
CA LYS A 272 -6.45 -22.89 -17.24
C LYS A 272 -5.60 -21.74 -16.71
N LEU A 273 -4.51 -21.40 -17.42
CA LEU A 273 -3.65 -20.25 -17.13
C LEU A 273 -4.08 -19.02 -17.95
N ASP A 274 -5.26 -18.51 -17.64
CA ASP A 274 -6.02 -17.49 -18.39
C ASP A 274 -5.73 -16.03 -17.96
N TYR A 275 -4.84 -15.82 -16.99
CA TYR A 275 -4.30 -14.51 -16.65
C TYR A 275 -2.87 -14.34 -17.15
N ILE A 276 -2.64 -13.37 -18.03
CA ILE A 276 -1.30 -12.98 -18.51
C ILE A 276 -0.83 -11.72 -17.78
N CYS A 277 0.39 -11.76 -17.26
CA CYS A 277 0.97 -10.63 -16.52
C CYS A 277 1.21 -9.42 -17.41
N ARG A 278 0.82 -8.24 -16.91
CA ARG A 278 0.98 -6.94 -17.61
C ARG A 278 2.35 -6.29 -17.41
N ASP A 279 3.25 -6.94 -16.68
CA ASP A 279 4.61 -6.45 -16.41
C ASP A 279 5.60 -6.76 -17.54
N GLY A 280 5.13 -7.44 -18.60
CA GLY A 280 5.94 -7.86 -19.74
C GLY A 280 6.73 -9.15 -19.48
N SER A 281 6.52 -9.83 -18.35
CA SER A 281 7.27 -11.04 -18.01
C SER A 281 6.75 -12.33 -18.66
N GLY A 282 5.63 -12.27 -19.39
CA GLY A 282 4.99 -13.45 -20.00
C GLY A 282 4.39 -14.47 -19.02
N ARG A 283 4.52 -14.27 -17.70
CA ARG A 283 4.03 -15.20 -16.68
C ARG A 283 2.51 -15.35 -16.79
N ARG A 284 2.03 -16.57 -16.59
CA ARG A 284 0.61 -16.90 -16.61
C ARG A 284 0.17 -17.56 -15.32
N TYR A 285 -1.08 -17.32 -14.97
CA TYR A 285 -1.71 -17.84 -13.75
C TYR A 285 -3.17 -18.16 -14.04
N ASN A 286 -3.74 -19.10 -13.29
CA ASN A 286 -5.19 -19.25 -13.21
C ASN A 286 -5.84 -18.03 -12.53
N LYS A 287 -6.78 -17.39 -13.23
CA LYS A 287 -7.43 -16.15 -12.84
C LYS A 287 -8.39 -16.32 -11.67
N GLU A 288 -9.07 -17.46 -11.56
CA GLU A 288 -9.97 -17.77 -10.44
C GLU A 288 -9.18 -17.86 -9.13
N ALA A 289 -8.11 -18.67 -9.11
CA ALA A 289 -7.22 -18.79 -7.97
C ALA A 289 -6.54 -17.46 -7.59
N LEU A 290 -6.14 -16.66 -8.59
CA LEU A 290 -5.63 -15.31 -8.36
C LEU A 290 -6.66 -14.39 -7.73
N ARG A 291 -7.93 -14.45 -8.15
CA ARG A 291 -9.00 -13.63 -7.60
C ARG A 291 -9.21 -13.92 -6.13
N ILE A 292 -9.30 -15.21 -5.76
CA ILE A 292 -9.46 -15.64 -4.38
C ILE A 292 -8.25 -15.22 -3.53
N THR A 293 -7.04 -15.43 -4.02
CA THR A 293 -5.80 -15.00 -3.34
C THR A 293 -5.75 -13.48 -3.17
N SER A 294 -6.13 -12.73 -4.21
CA SER A 294 -6.18 -11.27 -4.20
C SER A 294 -7.19 -10.73 -3.21
N GLU A 295 -8.37 -11.33 -3.18
CA GLU A 295 -9.43 -10.97 -2.24
C GLU A 295 -8.95 -11.18 -0.81
N ASN A 296 -8.37 -12.34 -0.48
CA ASN A 296 -7.78 -12.63 0.84
C ASN A 296 -6.69 -11.65 1.28
N LEU A 297 -5.86 -11.16 0.34
CA LEU A 297 -4.87 -10.12 0.62
C LEU A 297 -5.47 -8.71 0.70
N GLY A 298 -6.74 -8.54 0.34
CA GLY A 298 -7.48 -7.28 0.29
C GLY A 298 -7.09 -6.38 -0.88
N HIS A 299 -6.79 -6.97 -2.04
CA HIS A 299 -6.50 -6.26 -3.28
C HIS A 299 -7.60 -6.52 -4.31
N SER A 300 -7.90 -5.51 -5.13
CA SER A 300 -8.90 -5.65 -6.21
C SER A 300 -8.29 -5.78 -7.60
N ARG A 301 -7.00 -5.48 -7.73
CA ARG A 301 -6.30 -5.60 -9.00
C ARG A 301 -5.33 -6.76 -8.90
N LEU A 302 -5.50 -7.74 -9.79
CA LEU A 302 -4.67 -8.95 -9.83
C LEU A 302 -3.20 -8.62 -10.13
N ASP A 303 -2.94 -7.57 -10.91
CA ASP A 303 -1.57 -7.12 -11.23
C ASP A 303 -0.77 -6.78 -9.98
N VAL A 304 -1.41 -6.21 -8.96
CA VAL A 304 -0.76 -5.87 -7.69
C VAL A 304 -0.29 -7.15 -7.00
N VAL A 305 -1.10 -8.20 -7.03
CA VAL A 305 -0.77 -9.45 -6.34
C VAL A 305 0.40 -10.14 -7.04
N VAL A 306 0.31 -10.25 -8.36
CA VAL A 306 1.31 -10.92 -9.18
C VAL A 306 2.61 -10.12 -9.30
N LYS A 307 2.58 -8.80 -9.12
CA LYS A 307 3.79 -7.97 -9.12
C LYS A 307 4.52 -8.04 -7.77
N ASN A 308 3.78 -8.03 -6.66
CA ASN A 308 4.39 -7.84 -5.33
C ASN A 308 4.56 -9.17 -4.57
N TYR A 309 3.67 -10.14 -4.76
CA TYR A 309 3.64 -11.35 -3.94
C TYR A 309 3.92 -12.66 -4.69
N LEU A 310 3.68 -12.74 -6.01
CA LEU A 310 3.98 -13.93 -6.83
C LEU A 310 5.14 -13.67 -7.80
#